data_AF-A0A8T7KMD6-F1
#
_entry.id   AF-A0A8T7KMD6-F1
#
_cell.length_a   1.000
_cell.length_b   1.000
_cell.length_c   1.000
_cell.angle_alpha   90.00
_cell.angle_beta   90.00
_cell.angle_gamma   90.00
#
_symmetry.space_group_name_H-M   'P 1'
#
loop_
_entity.id
_entity.type
_entity.pdbx_description
1 polymer ?
#
loop_
_entity_poly.entity_id
_entity_poly.type
_entity_poly.pdbx_seq_one_letter_code
_entity_poly.pdbx_strand_id
1 'polypeptide(L)'
;MQPPTRPSDRQAAIFISVAVGIVVAVVTTATFWWIYSLVLAPERAAAAIAAETLWSPSDGIKVITSAQPNTPTDGRAAWLGEQAWTEGVQAGQAWVQANPNTVNVQVLAGMTSAQIWTYMQQYVSGGLGVGCQYCHNIQNFASDEYPQKIAARNMLYLVSDVNAQFIVDLPNWRGNYVQCATCHNNAPNNLETVGTQFIKSVPDILVTVDPLDENGQPITDPALKPPAIQQPISLQDSVLYYIYNYFVWKPFDPNVPESGRGALALTYDGGRTQEQVTINQNVMNYHSWSLGVGCTFCHNSRNFVGYELDTASNISNPLYGYNKLKATRMLQLTTWLKENWTSYGSIPKDAIPSELQGGASRFSYQLIDGQYYNVPGCYTCHRGVSVPKAAINQTAIPAGDAGIVVLPPILRGTP
;
A
#
# COMPACT_ATOMS: atom_id res chain seq x y z
N MET A 1 70.52 34.27 11.38
CA MET A 1 69.16 33.80 11.71
C MET A 1 68.72 34.56 12.95
N GLN A 2 67.74 35.47 12.84
CA GLN A 2 67.20 36.13 14.03
C GLN A 2 66.44 35.11 14.88
N PRO A 3 66.62 35.09 16.21
CA PRO A 3 65.83 34.23 17.08
C PRO A 3 64.36 34.66 17.00
N PRO A 4 63.39 33.73 17.07
CA PRO A 4 61.98 34.08 17.03
C PRO A 4 61.66 35.07 18.15
N THR A 5 61.17 36.26 17.79
CA THR A 5 60.76 37.29 18.75
C THR A 5 59.54 36.79 19.52
N ARG A 6 59.62 36.77 20.86
CA ARG A 6 58.51 36.40 21.73
C ARG A 6 57.31 37.31 21.44
N PRO A 7 56.07 36.79 21.34
CA PRO A 7 54.89 37.61 21.16
C PRO A 7 54.79 38.67 22.27
N SER A 8 54.30 39.87 21.94
CA SER A 8 53.95 40.85 22.99
C SER A 8 52.81 40.31 23.86
N ASP A 9 52.70 40.77 25.11
CA ASP A 9 51.65 40.32 26.04
C ASP A 9 50.23 40.48 25.46
N ARG A 10 50.02 41.52 24.63
CA ARG A 10 48.77 41.75 23.89
C ARG A 10 48.51 40.67 22.84
N GLN A 11 49.53 40.25 22.10
CA GLN A 11 49.41 39.16 21.12
C GLN A 11 49.13 37.83 21.83
N ALA A 12 49.83 37.53 22.93
CA ALA A 12 49.59 36.34 23.73
C ALA A 12 48.15 36.30 24.29
N ALA A 13 47.63 37.42 24.80
CA ALA A 13 46.25 37.52 25.30
C ALA A 13 45.20 37.28 24.20
N ILE A 14 45.40 37.80 22.99
CA ILE A 14 44.52 37.55 21.84
C ILE A 14 44.54 36.07 21.44
N PHE A 15 45.73 35.47 21.32
CA PHE A 15 45.87 34.03 20.99
C PHE A 15 45.19 33.14 22.02
N ILE A 16 45.38 33.41 23.32
CA ILE A 16 44.74 32.65 24.40
C ILE A 16 43.21 32.81 24.33
N SER A 17 42.71 34.03 24.12
CA SER A 17 41.26 34.29 24.04
C SER A 17 40.59 33.54 22.88
N VAL A 18 41.24 33.52 21.71
CA VAL A 18 40.76 32.77 20.54
C VAL A 18 40.81 31.26 20.80
N ALA A 19 41.91 30.76 21.39
CA ALA A 19 42.02 29.34 21.74
C ALA A 19 40.93 28.89 22.73
N VAL A 20 40.65 29.70 23.76
CA VAL A 20 39.55 29.45 24.71
C VAL A 20 38.20 29.47 23.99
N GLY A 21 37.95 30.43 23.09
CA GLY A 21 36.73 30.48 22.29
C GLY A 21 36.52 29.23 21.42
N ILE A 22 37.59 28.73 20.78
CA ILE A 22 37.55 27.48 20.00
C ILE A 22 37.23 26.29 20.91
N VAL A 23 37.90 26.17 22.06
CA VAL A 23 37.65 25.08 23.01
C VAL A 23 36.21 25.11 23.51
N VAL A 24 35.68 26.29 23.86
CA VAL A 24 34.28 26.45 24.27
C VAL A 24 33.34 26.02 23.15
N ALA A 25 33.57 26.43 21.89
CA ALA A 25 32.74 26.05 20.76
C ALA A 25 32.75 24.53 20.49
N VAL A 26 33.91 23.88 20.61
CA VAL A 26 34.03 22.42 20.48
C VAL A 26 33.28 21.72 21.61
N VAL A 27 33.48 22.15 22.86
CA VAL A 27 32.84 21.54 24.03
C VAL A 27 31.33 21.71 23.99
N THR A 28 30.81 22.89 23.64
CA THR A 28 29.35 23.13 23.56
C THR A 28 28.72 22.34 22.42
N THR A 29 29.37 22.25 21.26
CA THR A 29 28.91 21.44 20.12
C THR A 29 28.91 19.94 20.46
N ALA A 30 29.99 19.45 21.06
CA ALA A 30 30.09 18.06 21.50
C ALA A 30 29.06 17.72 22.59
N THR A 31 28.83 18.64 23.53
CA THR A 31 27.82 18.49 24.58
C THR A 31 26.41 18.45 23.98
N PHE A 32 26.10 19.32 23.01
CA PHE A 32 24.83 19.25 22.27
C PHE A 32 24.65 17.89 21.59
N TRP A 33 25.64 17.41 20.84
CA TRP A 33 25.55 16.11 20.16
C TRP A 33 25.49 14.93 21.13
N TRP A 34 26.17 15.02 22.27
CA TRP A 34 26.11 14.01 23.32
C TRP A 34 24.71 13.94 23.94
N ILE A 35 24.14 15.08 24.35
CA ILE A 35 22.76 15.15 24.88
C ILE A 35 21.76 14.72 23.81
N TYR A 36 21.90 15.23 22.59
CA TYR A 36 21.04 14.89 21.46
C TYR A 36 21.05 13.38 21.17
N SER A 37 22.22 12.75 21.22
CA SER A 37 22.36 11.30 21.02
C SER A 37 21.76 10.52 22.20
N LEU A 38 21.99 10.94 23.45
CA LEU A 38 21.41 10.28 24.61
C LEU A 38 19.88 10.32 24.60
N VAL A 39 19.29 11.44 24.19
CA VAL A 39 17.83 11.62 24.18
C VAL A 39 17.19 10.94 22.98
N LEU A 40 17.74 11.10 21.76
CA LEU A 40 17.07 10.68 20.54
C LEU A 40 17.59 9.37 19.95
N ALA A 41 18.79 8.88 20.31
CA ALA A 41 19.32 7.65 19.70
C ALA A 41 18.46 6.40 19.99
N PRO A 42 17.90 6.19 21.21
CA PRO A 42 17.04 5.03 21.47
C PRO A 42 15.76 5.05 20.62
N GLU A 43 15.09 6.20 20.55
CA GLU A 43 13.88 6.37 19.74
C GLU A 43 14.16 6.23 18.25
N ARG A 44 15.28 6.79 17.77
CA ARG A 44 15.69 6.66 16.36
C ARG A 44 16.09 5.25 16.00
N ALA A 45 16.80 4.54 16.88
CA ALA A 45 17.14 3.14 16.68
C ALA A 45 15.87 2.28 16.63
N ALA A 46 14.93 2.50 17.54
CA ALA A 46 13.63 1.84 17.52
C ALA A 46 12.83 2.16 16.25
N ALA A 47 12.80 3.43 15.83
CA ALA A 47 12.12 3.85 14.61
C ALA A 47 12.77 3.28 13.34
N ALA A 48 14.11 3.19 13.30
CA ALA A 48 14.84 2.58 12.19
C ALA A 48 14.57 1.07 12.09
N ILE A 49 14.58 0.36 13.23
CA ILE A 49 14.21 -1.06 13.28
C ILE A 49 12.77 -1.24 12.79
N ALA A 50 11.80 -0.49 13.35
CA ALA A 50 10.40 -0.57 12.94
C ALA A 50 10.17 -0.18 11.47
N ALA A 51 11.00 0.71 10.90
CA ALA A 51 10.95 1.08 9.50
C ALA A 51 11.31 -0.10 8.57
N GLU A 52 12.17 -1.01 9.02
CA GLU A 52 12.67 -2.15 8.23
C GLU A 52 11.99 -3.49 8.57
N THR A 53 11.35 -3.62 9.73
CA THR A 53 10.69 -4.87 10.14
C THR A 53 9.56 -5.25 9.18
N LEU A 54 9.66 -6.43 8.59
CA LEU A 54 8.59 -7.06 7.80
C LEU A 54 7.47 -7.54 8.72
N TRP A 55 6.27 -7.60 8.18
CA TRP A 55 5.11 -8.10 8.91
C TRP A 55 5.26 -9.58 9.26
N SER A 56 4.80 -9.97 10.45
CA SER A 56 4.72 -11.37 10.87
C SER A 56 3.31 -11.77 11.31
N PRO A 57 2.92 -13.06 11.18
CA PRO A 57 1.68 -13.58 11.76
C PRO A 57 1.51 -13.26 13.25
N SER A 58 2.60 -13.29 14.03
CA SER A 58 2.59 -12.97 15.45
C SER A 58 2.15 -11.55 15.75
N ASP A 59 2.50 -10.58 14.90
CA ASP A 59 2.07 -9.19 15.07
C ASP A 59 0.54 -9.09 14.95
N GLY A 60 -0.03 -9.80 13.98
CA GLY A 60 -1.48 -9.85 13.80
C GLY A 60 -2.24 -10.58 14.90
N ILE A 61 -1.71 -11.72 15.35
CA ILE A 61 -2.30 -12.44 16.48
C ILE A 61 -2.26 -11.57 17.74
N LYS A 62 -1.17 -10.83 17.97
CA LYS A 62 -1.05 -9.89 19.09
C LYS A 62 -2.10 -8.78 19.03
N VAL A 63 -2.43 -8.25 17.85
CA VAL A 63 -3.54 -7.28 17.68
C VAL A 63 -4.86 -7.88 18.17
N ILE A 64 -5.12 -9.16 17.90
CA ILE A 64 -6.35 -9.84 18.33
C ILE A 64 -6.35 -10.06 19.85
N THR A 65 -5.28 -10.66 20.38
CA THR A 65 -5.25 -11.12 21.78
C THR A 65 -5.14 -9.99 22.79
N SER A 66 -4.46 -8.90 22.44
CA SER A 66 -4.30 -7.73 23.30
C SER A 66 -5.46 -6.73 23.23
N ALA A 67 -6.36 -6.89 22.25
CA ALA A 67 -7.55 -6.05 22.14
C ALA A 67 -8.55 -6.36 23.26
N GLN A 68 -9.36 -5.35 23.61
CA GLN A 68 -10.53 -5.58 24.45
C GLN A 68 -11.56 -6.43 23.70
N PRO A 69 -12.30 -7.31 24.40
CA PRO A 69 -13.40 -8.05 23.79
C PRO A 69 -14.39 -7.11 23.12
N ASN A 70 -14.74 -7.42 21.88
CA ASN A 70 -15.75 -6.68 21.15
C ASN A 70 -17.16 -7.22 21.45
N THR A 71 -18.18 -6.38 21.20
CA THR A 71 -19.59 -6.73 21.37
C THR A 71 -20.29 -6.69 20.00
N PRO A 72 -20.36 -7.81 19.28
CA PRO A 72 -21.02 -7.85 17.97
C PRO A 72 -22.50 -7.51 18.08
N THR A 73 -23.02 -6.74 17.12
CA THR A 73 -24.44 -6.37 17.06
C THR A 73 -25.28 -7.35 16.24
N ASP A 74 -24.65 -8.30 15.56
CA ASP A 74 -25.29 -9.26 14.65
C ASP A 74 -25.40 -10.67 15.24
N GLY A 75 -25.31 -10.80 16.57
CA GLY A 75 -25.52 -12.06 17.29
C GLY A 75 -24.31 -13.01 17.31
N ARG A 76 -23.20 -12.65 16.65
CA ARG A 76 -21.94 -13.41 16.74
C ARG A 76 -21.33 -13.33 18.13
N ALA A 77 -20.52 -14.33 18.47
CA ALA A 77 -19.64 -14.26 19.64
C ALA A 77 -18.51 -13.24 19.43
N ALA A 78 -17.94 -12.75 20.53
CA ALA A 78 -16.75 -11.90 20.48
C ALA A 78 -15.62 -12.61 19.69
N TRP A 79 -14.87 -11.84 18.91
CA TRP A 79 -13.74 -12.30 18.11
C TRP A 79 -12.43 -11.59 18.44
N LEU A 80 -12.44 -10.63 19.38
CA LEU A 80 -11.26 -9.96 19.91
C LEU A 80 -11.05 -10.32 21.38
N GLY A 81 -9.79 -10.25 21.81
CA GLY A 81 -9.34 -10.59 23.16
C GLY A 81 -8.83 -12.03 23.28
N GLU A 82 -7.97 -12.23 24.28
CA GLU A 82 -7.30 -13.51 24.57
C GLU A 82 -8.28 -14.69 24.75
N GLN A 83 -9.40 -14.46 25.43
CA GLN A 83 -10.41 -15.50 25.65
C GLN A 83 -11.06 -15.95 24.33
N ALA A 84 -11.55 -14.99 23.53
CA ALA A 84 -12.17 -15.29 22.23
C ALA A 84 -11.17 -16.00 21.30
N TRP A 85 -9.91 -15.56 21.30
CA TRP A 85 -8.84 -16.24 20.58
C TRP A 85 -8.69 -17.69 21.00
N THR A 86 -8.54 -17.94 22.30
CA THR A 86 -8.35 -19.28 22.86
C THR A 86 -9.51 -20.21 22.52
N GLU A 87 -10.75 -19.75 22.70
CA GLU A 87 -11.96 -20.52 22.38
C GLU A 87 -12.04 -20.87 20.89
N GLY A 88 -11.75 -19.90 20.01
CA GLY A 88 -11.74 -20.10 18.56
C GLY A 88 -10.65 -21.09 18.12
N VAL A 89 -9.45 -20.99 18.69
CA VAL A 89 -8.34 -21.91 18.43
C VAL A 89 -8.67 -23.33 18.87
N GLN A 90 -9.21 -23.51 20.08
CA GLN A 90 -9.60 -24.83 20.59
C GLN A 90 -10.70 -25.47 19.75
N ALA A 91 -11.73 -24.70 19.39
CA ALA A 91 -12.82 -25.19 18.54
C ALA A 91 -12.32 -25.61 17.15
N GLY A 92 -11.41 -24.84 16.56
CA GLY A 92 -10.84 -25.17 15.26
C GLY A 92 -9.92 -26.39 15.29
N GLN A 93 -9.12 -26.56 16.35
CA GLN A 93 -8.33 -27.78 16.55
C GLN A 93 -9.22 -29.02 16.70
N ALA A 94 -10.30 -28.93 17.48
CA ALA A 94 -11.28 -30.01 17.61
C ALA A 94 -11.95 -30.33 16.26
N TRP A 95 -12.28 -29.30 15.47
CA TRP A 95 -12.83 -29.48 14.12
C TRP A 95 -11.88 -30.22 13.19
N VAL A 96 -10.60 -29.84 13.16
CA VAL A 96 -9.56 -30.50 12.34
C VAL A 96 -9.37 -31.96 12.73
N GLN A 97 -9.41 -32.27 14.04
CA GLN A 97 -9.32 -33.63 14.54
C GLN A 97 -10.53 -34.47 14.12
N ALA A 98 -11.73 -33.91 14.17
CA ALA A 98 -12.96 -34.58 13.76
C ALA A 98 -13.11 -34.71 12.23
N ASN A 99 -12.54 -33.77 11.47
CA ASN A 99 -12.65 -33.68 10.02
C ASN A 99 -11.25 -33.61 9.38
N PRO A 100 -10.50 -34.73 9.32
CA PRO A 100 -9.16 -34.74 8.73
C PRO A 100 -9.17 -34.37 7.23
N ASN A 101 -10.29 -34.65 6.54
CA ASN A 101 -10.56 -34.17 5.19
C ASN A 101 -11.38 -32.88 5.23
N THR A 102 -11.17 -32.02 4.23
CA THR A 102 -11.82 -30.71 4.14
C THR A 102 -13.32 -30.81 3.87
N VAL A 103 -14.12 -29.94 4.49
CA VAL A 103 -15.57 -29.84 4.27
C VAL A 103 -15.90 -28.43 3.75
N ASN A 104 -16.64 -28.35 2.64
CA ASN A 104 -17.04 -27.10 1.97
C ASN A 104 -15.87 -26.15 1.63
N VAL A 105 -14.73 -26.71 1.21
CA VAL A 105 -13.59 -25.93 0.71
C VAL A 105 -13.72 -25.77 -0.80
N GLN A 106 -13.64 -24.51 -1.27
CA GLN A 106 -13.87 -24.15 -2.68
C GLN A 106 -12.60 -23.58 -3.35
N VAL A 107 -11.83 -22.76 -2.61
CA VAL A 107 -10.61 -22.12 -3.14
C VAL A 107 -9.36 -22.93 -2.78
N LEU A 108 -9.16 -23.23 -1.50
CA LEU A 108 -7.95 -23.90 -0.99
C LEU A 108 -7.96 -25.42 -1.24
N ALA A 109 -8.43 -25.83 -2.42
CA ALA A 109 -8.51 -27.23 -2.81
C ALA A 109 -7.10 -27.88 -2.86
N GLY A 110 -7.04 -29.18 -2.55
CA GLY A 110 -5.78 -29.94 -2.50
C GLY A 110 -4.98 -29.80 -1.21
N MET A 111 -5.45 -29.00 -0.24
CA MET A 111 -4.88 -28.90 1.10
C MET A 111 -5.64 -29.78 2.10
N THR A 112 -4.96 -30.26 3.15
CA THR A 112 -5.60 -30.94 4.28
C THR A 112 -6.24 -29.95 5.25
N SER A 113 -7.16 -30.42 6.09
CA SER A 113 -7.76 -29.58 7.14
C SER A 113 -6.71 -28.97 8.06
N ALA A 114 -5.63 -29.69 8.37
CA ALA A 114 -4.52 -29.18 9.18
C ALA A 114 -3.75 -28.04 8.49
N GLN A 115 -3.47 -28.17 7.19
CA GLN A 115 -2.79 -27.13 6.43
C GLN A 115 -3.65 -25.87 6.30
N ILE A 116 -4.95 -26.03 6.01
CA ILE A 116 -5.89 -24.91 5.95
C ILE A 116 -6.00 -24.23 7.31
N TRP A 117 -6.08 -25.00 8.39
CA TRP A 117 -6.12 -24.46 9.75
C TRP A 117 -4.92 -23.57 10.06
N THR A 118 -3.70 -24.03 9.77
CA THR A 118 -2.50 -23.23 10.00
C THR A 118 -2.50 -21.96 9.15
N TYR A 119 -2.91 -22.04 7.87
CA TYR A 119 -3.02 -20.85 7.01
C TYR A 119 -4.06 -19.84 7.54
N MET A 120 -5.23 -20.34 7.96
CA MET A 120 -6.31 -19.52 8.51
C MET A 120 -5.89 -18.81 9.80
N GLN A 121 -5.23 -19.53 10.72
CA GLN A 121 -4.78 -18.97 11.99
C GLN A 121 -3.69 -17.91 11.80
N GLN A 122 -2.68 -18.21 10.97
CA GLN A 122 -1.49 -17.36 10.88
C GLN A 122 -1.65 -16.19 9.90
N TYR A 123 -2.19 -16.44 8.71
CA TYR A 123 -2.15 -15.47 7.60
C TYR A 123 -3.49 -14.79 7.35
N VAL A 124 -4.60 -15.51 7.48
CA VAL A 124 -5.93 -14.91 7.33
C VAL A 124 -6.30 -14.13 8.57
N SER A 125 -6.38 -14.79 9.73
CA SER A 125 -6.74 -14.16 10.99
C SER A 125 -5.69 -13.14 11.43
N GLY A 126 -4.40 -13.51 11.38
CA GLY A 126 -3.30 -12.57 11.62
C GLY A 126 -3.37 -11.37 10.68
N GLY A 127 -3.48 -11.59 9.37
CA GLY A 127 -3.48 -10.51 8.38
C GLY A 127 -4.68 -9.55 8.47
N LEU A 128 -5.83 -10.05 8.91
CA LEU A 128 -7.05 -9.27 9.14
C LEU A 128 -7.15 -8.69 10.56
N GLY A 129 -6.38 -9.20 11.53
CA GLY A 129 -6.47 -8.80 12.93
C GLY A 129 -7.81 -9.12 13.59
N VAL A 130 -8.46 -10.22 13.19
CA VAL A 130 -9.75 -10.67 13.74
C VAL A 130 -9.70 -12.15 14.12
N GLY A 131 -10.31 -12.52 15.24
CA GLY A 131 -10.45 -13.92 15.65
C GLY A 131 -11.45 -14.72 14.81
N CYS A 132 -11.47 -16.03 15.04
CA CYS A 132 -12.17 -17.01 14.22
C CYS A 132 -13.67 -16.72 14.06
N GLN A 133 -14.31 -16.26 15.14
CA GLN A 133 -15.73 -15.97 15.25
C GLN A 133 -16.19 -14.84 14.32
N TYR A 134 -15.25 -14.03 13.80
CA TYR A 134 -15.56 -13.00 12.82
C TYR A 134 -16.07 -13.61 11.51
N CYS A 135 -15.50 -14.73 11.05
CA CYS A 135 -15.92 -15.36 9.80
C CYS A 135 -16.65 -16.69 10.04
N HIS A 136 -16.36 -17.39 11.13
CA HIS A 136 -16.81 -18.77 11.33
C HIS A 136 -17.82 -18.89 12.46
N ASN A 137 -18.84 -19.72 12.23
CA ASN A 137 -19.54 -20.38 13.33
C ASN A 137 -18.60 -21.45 13.91
N ILE A 138 -18.13 -21.25 15.14
CA ILE A 138 -17.14 -22.15 15.76
C ILE A 138 -17.70 -23.55 16.09
N GLN A 139 -19.02 -23.75 16.01
CA GLN A 139 -19.65 -25.08 16.07
C GLN A 139 -19.66 -25.79 14.71
N ASN A 140 -19.52 -25.04 13.60
CA ASN A 140 -19.47 -25.58 12.25
C ASN A 140 -18.63 -24.67 11.33
N PHE A 141 -17.32 -24.95 11.24
CA PHE A 141 -16.40 -24.14 10.44
C PHE A 141 -16.70 -24.18 8.94
N ALA A 142 -17.41 -25.20 8.45
CA ALA A 142 -17.82 -25.33 7.05
C ALA A 142 -19.04 -24.45 6.68
N SER A 143 -19.80 -23.96 7.66
CA SER A 143 -20.99 -23.12 7.44
C SER A 143 -20.65 -21.80 6.74
N ASP A 144 -21.51 -21.38 5.82
CA ASP A 144 -21.44 -20.08 5.12
C ASP A 144 -22.51 -19.09 5.62
N GLU A 145 -23.01 -19.32 6.83
CA GLU A 145 -24.02 -18.49 7.50
C GLU A 145 -23.61 -17.01 7.63
N TYR A 146 -22.31 -16.71 7.75
CA TYR A 146 -21.81 -15.36 7.91
C TYR A 146 -21.29 -14.75 6.60
N PRO A 147 -21.77 -13.56 6.18
CA PRO A 147 -21.35 -12.92 4.93
C PRO A 147 -19.85 -12.59 4.90
N GLN A 148 -19.21 -12.41 6.06
CA GLN A 148 -17.77 -12.16 6.17
C GLN A 148 -16.94 -13.34 5.63
N LYS A 149 -17.42 -14.58 5.77
CA LYS A 149 -16.75 -15.76 5.20
C LYS A 149 -16.89 -15.82 3.69
N ILE A 150 -18.06 -15.46 3.16
CA ILE A 150 -18.30 -15.39 1.72
C ILE A 150 -17.40 -14.31 1.11
N ALA A 151 -17.35 -13.13 1.72
CA ALA A 151 -16.43 -12.06 1.32
C ALA A 151 -14.96 -12.50 1.40
N ALA A 152 -14.55 -13.14 2.50
CA ALA A 152 -13.18 -13.64 2.66
C ALA A 152 -12.82 -14.69 1.60
N ARG A 153 -13.75 -15.59 1.24
CA ARG A 153 -13.56 -16.55 0.14
C ARG A 153 -13.31 -15.84 -1.18
N ASN A 154 -14.11 -14.83 -1.48
CA ASN A 154 -13.93 -14.07 -2.71
C ASN A 154 -12.63 -13.26 -2.71
N MET A 155 -12.17 -12.77 -1.56
CA MET A 155 -10.85 -12.14 -1.43
C MET A 155 -9.69 -13.12 -1.65
N LEU A 156 -9.88 -14.43 -1.42
CA LEU A 156 -8.88 -15.43 -1.81
C LEU A 156 -8.79 -15.57 -3.34
N TYR A 157 -9.91 -15.52 -4.06
CA TYR A 157 -9.89 -15.45 -5.54
C TYR A 157 -9.18 -14.17 -6.00
N LEU A 158 -9.49 -13.03 -5.38
CA LEU A 158 -8.81 -11.76 -5.67
C LEU A 158 -7.29 -11.89 -5.50
N VAL A 159 -6.82 -12.44 -4.38
CA VAL A 159 -5.37 -12.61 -4.14
C VAL A 159 -4.74 -13.50 -5.20
N SER A 160 -5.41 -14.59 -5.60
CA SER A 160 -4.93 -15.47 -6.68
C SER A 160 -4.81 -14.70 -8.00
N ASP A 161 -5.85 -13.99 -8.41
CA ASP A 161 -5.90 -13.24 -9.66
C ASP A 161 -4.90 -12.08 -9.69
N VAL A 162 -4.79 -11.32 -8.59
CA VAL A 162 -3.81 -10.24 -8.45
C VAL A 162 -2.39 -10.79 -8.61
N ASN A 163 -2.08 -11.88 -7.90
CA ASN A 163 -0.75 -12.48 -7.98
C ASN A 163 -0.45 -12.97 -9.40
N ALA A 164 -1.39 -13.68 -10.03
CA ALA A 164 -1.25 -14.23 -11.38
C ALA A 164 -1.08 -13.16 -12.45
N GLN A 165 -1.98 -12.17 -12.46
CA GLN A 165 -2.08 -11.21 -13.56
C GLN A 165 -1.11 -10.04 -13.40
N PHE A 166 -0.77 -9.65 -12.17
CA PHE A 166 -0.09 -8.40 -11.91
C PHE A 166 1.23 -8.52 -11.16
N ILE A 167 1.50 -9.58 -10.39
CA ILE A 167 2.66 -9.63 -9.48
C ILE A 167 3.80 -10.49 -10.00
N VAL A 168 3.53 -11.75 -10.38
CA VAL A 168 4.57 -12.75 -10.70
C VAL A 168 5.44 -12.38 -11.91
N ASP A 169 4.91 -11.54 -12.79
CA ASP A 169 5.62 -11.06 -13.98
C ASP A 169 6.12 -9.61 -13.84
N LEU A 170 6.11 -9.03 -12.64
CA LEU A 170 6.68 -7.68 -12.47
C LEU A 170 8.19 -7.71 -12.74
N PRO A 171 8.73 -6.64 -13.38
CA PRO A 171 10.17 -6.45 -13.43
C PRO A 171 10.77 -6.48 -12.02
N ASN A 172 11.74 -7.37 -11.79
CA ASN A 172 12.43 -7.52 -10.51
C ASN A 172 11.44 -7.67 -9.32
N TRP A 173 10.48 -8.58 -9.44
CA TRP A 173 9.45 -8.81 -8.41
C TRP A 173 9.97 -9.53 -7.15
N ARG A 174 11.19 -10.10 -7.21
CA ARG A 174 11.97 -10.63 -6.07
C ARG A 174 11.25 -11.70 -5.23
N GLY A 175 10.34 -12.48 -5.81
CA GLY A 175 9.67 -13.55 -5.07
C GLY A 175 8.52 -13.07 -4.17
N ASN A 176 8.09 -11.81 -4.26
CA ASN A 176 7.05 -11.23 -3.41
C ASN A 176 5.64 -11.53 -3.92
N TYR A 177 4.75 -11.95 -3.03
CA TYR A 177 3.33 -12.15 -3.30
C TYR A 177 2.49 -11.22 -2.44
N VAL A 178 1.36 -10.77 -2.99
CA VAL A 178 0.29 -10.15 -2.21
C VAL A 178 -0.39 -11.24 -1.37
N GLN A 179 -0.76 -10.87 -0.15
CA GLN A 179 -1.55 -11.66 0.78
C GLN A 179 -2.53 -10.76 1.55
N CYS A 180 -3.34 -11.34 2.42
CA CYS A 180 -4.34 -10.62 3.23
C CYS A 180 -3.70 -9.41 3.95
N ALA A 181 -2.60 -9.64 4.66
CA ALA A 181 -1.91 -8.62 5.44
C ALA A 181 -1.32 -7.48 4.59
N THR A 182 -1.04 -7.74 3.30
CA THR A 182 -0.46 -6.76 2.38
C THR A 182 -1.30 -5.49 2.30
N CYS A 183 -2.63 -5.63 2.29
CA CYS A 183 -3.54 -4.49 2.19
C CYS A 183 -4.34 -4.28 3.49
N HIS A 184 -4.75 -5.35 4.18
CA HIS A 184 -5.53 -5.23 5.43
C HIS A 184 -4.73 -4.74 6.63
N ASN A 185 -3.40 -4.98 6.66
CA ASN A 185 -2.52 -4.48 7.71
C ASN A 185 -3.05 -4.72 9.15
N ASN A 186 -3.48 -5.96 9.44
CA ASN A 186 -4.05 -6.35 10.73
C ASN A 186 -5.37 -5.65 11.08
N ALA A 187 -6.15 -5.22 10.09
CA ALA A 187 -7.47 -4.66 10.28
C ALA A 187 -8.47 -5.19 9.23
N PRO A 188 -9.70 -5.56 9.64
CA PRO A 188 -10.65 -6.18 8.72
C PRO A 188 -11.21 -5.18 7.68
N ASN A 189 -11.13 -3.88 7.95
CA ASN A 189 -11.77 -2.82 7.16
C ASN A 189 -10.81 -1.72 6.69
N ASN A 190 -9.49 -1.87 6.80
CA ASN A 190 -8.59 -0.80 6.40
C ASN A 190 -8.21 -0.91 4.92
N LEU A 191 -8.78 -0.03 4.09
CA LEU A 191 -8.33 0.17 2.70
C LEU A 191 -8.17 1.67 2.41
N GLU A 192 -7.47 2.40 3.27
CA GLU A 192 -7.06 3.78 2.97
C GLU A 192 -6.41 3.86 1.59
N THR A 193 -7.09 4.46 0.63
CA THR A 193 -6.49 4.83 -0.67
C THR A 193 -5.51 5.97 -0.49
N VAL A 194 -5.87 6.92 0.36
CA VAL A 194 -5.12 8.14 0.63
C VAL A 194 -5.09 8.36 2.14
N GLY A 195 -3.91 8.56 2.69
CA GLY A 195 -3.76 8.91 4.10
C GLY A 195 -4.04 10.39 4.34
N THR A 196 -4.43 10.71 5.57
CA THR A 196 -4.74 12.09 6.00
C THR A 196 -3.59 13.08 5.79
N GLN A 197 -2.34 12.60 5.84
CA GLN A 197 -1.15 13.44 5.59
C GLN A 197 -1.08 13.94 4.16
N PHE A 198 -1.36 13.07 3.17
CA PHE A 198 -1.37 13.45 1.76
C PHE A 198 -2.51 14.42 1.46
N ILE A 199 -3.70 14.15 1.99
CA ILE A 199 -4.87 15.03 1.80
C ILE A 199 -4.55 16.46 2.29
N LYS A 200 -3.90 16.59 3.46
CA LYS A 200 -3.50 17.88 4.01
C LYS A 200 -2.40 18.59 3.22
N SER A 201 -1.61 17.87 2.43
CA SER A 201 -0.55 18.47 1.60
C SER A 201 -1.06 18.95 0.25
N VAL A 202 -2.24 18.50 -0.19
CA VAL A 202 -2.85 18.95 -1.44
C VAL A 202 -3.67 20.22 -1.19
N PRO A 203 -3.36 21.34 -1.88
CA PRO A 203 -4.10 22.58 -1.74
C PRO A 203 -5.60 22.41 -2.02
N ASP A 204 -6.43 23.09 -1.22
CA ASP A 204 -7.87 23.15 -1.45
C ASP A 204 -8.19 24.22 -2.50
N ILE A 205 -8.01 23.84 -3.76
CA ILE A 205 -8.35 24.67 -4.92
C ILE A 205 -9.27 23.87 -5.85
N LEU A 206 -10.11 24.60 -6.60
CA LEU A 206 -10.92 24.01 -7.65
C LEU A 206 -10.11 23.91 -8.94
N VAL A 207 -10.28 22.81 -9.66
CA VAL A 207 -9.64 22.54 -10.96
C VAL A 207 -10.64 21.93 -11.92
N THR A 208 -10.51 22.25 -13.21
CA THR A 208 -11.25 21.57 -14.27
C THR A 208 -10.52 20.29 -14.65
N VAL A 209 -11.20 19.16 -14.65
CA VAL A 209 -10.64 17.88 -15.12
C VAL A 209 -11.00 17.70 -16.58
N ASP A 210 -10.01 17.53 -17.44
CA ASP A 210 -10.19 17.17 -18.85
C ASP A 210 -9.76 15.70 -19.01
N PRO A 211 -10.68 14.72 -18.82
CA PRO A 211 -10.33 13.31 -18.95
C PRO A 211 -10.03 12.96 -20.41
N LEU A 212 -9.41 11.80 -20.64
CA LEU A 212 -9.19 11.31 -22.00
C LEU A 212 -10.32 10.40 -22.47
N ASP A 213 -10.64 10.47 -23.76
CA ASP A 213 -11.52 9.52 -24.43
C ASP A 213 -10.80 8.21 -24.80
N GLU A 214 -11.53 7.30 -25.48
CA GLU A 214 -11.02 6.01 -25.93
C GLU A 214 -9.84 6.09 -26.91
N ASN A 215 -9.68 7.23 -27.59
CA ASN A 215 -8.58 7.51 -28.52
C ASN A 215 -7.43 8.27 -27.85
N GLY A 216 -7.54 8.49 -26.53
CA GLY A 216 -6.60 9.26 -25.73
C GLY A 216 -6.59 10.75 -26.04
N GLN A 217 -7.69 11.30 -26.58
CA GLN A 217 -7.87 12.74 -26.81
C GLN A 217 -8.59 13.38 -25.61
N PRO A 218 -8.28 14.65 -25.27
CA PRO A 218 -8.90 15.31 -24.13
C PRO A 218 -10.37 15.65 -24.40
N ILE A 219 -11.26 15.22 -23.51
CA ILE A 219 -12.66 15.61 -23.48
C ILE A 219 -12.76 16.98 -22.81
N THR A 220 -12.94 18.02 -23.62
CA THR A 220 -13.00 19.41 -23.13
C THR A 220 -14.43 19.94 -23.00
N ASP A 221 -15.39 19.37 -23.73
CA ASP A 221 -16.80 19.70 -23.61
C ASP A 221 -17.37 19.14 -22.29
N PRO A 222 -17.86 19.99 -21.36
CA PRO A 222 -18.46 19.55 -20.11
C PRO A 222 -19.63 18.57 -20.30
N ALA A 223 -20.40 18.68 -21.39
CA ALA A 223 -21.55 17.81 -21.64
C ALA A 223 -21.14 16.36 -21.93
N LEU A 224 -19.91 16.14 -22.38
CA LEU A 224 -19.37 14.82 -22.69
C LEU A 224 -18.60 14.21 -21.51
N LYS A 225 -18.42 14.95 -20.41
CA LYS A 225 -17.72 14.47 -19.21
C LYS A 225 -18.66 13.63 -18.32
N PRO A 226 -18.13 12.65 -17.58
CA PRO A 226 -18.88 11.95 -16.53
C PRO A 226 -19.51 12.96 -15.55
N PRO A 227 -20.75 12.71 -15.05
CA PRO A 227 -21.47 13.65 -14.18
C PRO A 227 -20.65 14.17 -12.99
N ALA A 228 -19.81 13.32 -12.40
CA ALA A 228 -18.97 13.65 -11.26
C ALA A 228 -17.89 14.74 -11.54
N ILE A 229 -17.57 15.02 -12.80
CA ILE A 229 -16.50 15.94 -13.21
C ILE A 229 -16.94 16.94 -14.31
N GLN A 230 -18.25 17.12 -14.50
CA GLN A 230 -18.76 18.12 -15.45
C GLN A 230 -18.49 19.56 -14.98
N GLN A 231 -18.38 19.76 -13.67
CA GLN A 231 -18.04 21.03 -13.04
C GLN A 231 -16.63 20.96 -12.42
N PRO A 232 -15.96 22.10 -12.19
CA PRO A 232 -14.72 22.11 -11.43
C PRO A 232 -14.87 21.40 -10.08
N ILE A 233 -13.91 20.54 -9.76
CA ILE A 233 -13.87 19.77 -8.51
C ILE A 233 -12.63 20.14 -7.71
N SER A 234 -12.54 19.71 -6.45
CA SER A 234 -11.33 19.92 -5.66
C SER A 234 -10.13 19.22 -6.30
N LEU A 235 -8.94 19.80 -6.14
CA LEU A 235 -7.70 19.18 -6.59
C LEU A 235 -7.51 17.79 -5.95
N GLN A 236 -7.93 17.60 -4.70
CA GLN A 236 -7.91 16.30 -4.02
C GLN A 236 -8.77 15.26 -4.74
N ASP A 237 -10.01 15.62 -5.08
CA ASP A 237 -10.91 14.74 -5.82
C ASP A 237 -10.39 14.45 -7.23
N SER A 238 -9.73 15.43 -7.87
CA SER A 238 -9.12 15.23 -9.19
C SER A 238 -7.97 14.21 -9.15
N VAL A 239 -7.13 14.24 -8.10
CA VAL A 239 -6.04 13.26 -7.93
C VAL A 239 -6.61 11.86 -7.81
N LEU A 240 -7.67 11.70 -7.01
CA LEU A 240 -8.35 10.42 -6.81
C LEU A 240 -9.02 9.92 -8.09
N TYR A 241 -9.66 10.82 -8.83
CA TYR A 241 -10.23 10.51 -10.13
C TYR A 241 -9.16 9.91 -11.05
N TYR A 242 -7.98 10.53 -11.15
CA TYR A 242 -6.89 10.00 -11.97
C TYR A 242 -6.28 8.69 -11.42
N ILE A 243 -6.19 8.49 -10.10
CA ILE A 243 -5.70 7.20 -9.55
C ILE A 243 -6.58 6.02 -9.99
N TYR A 244 -7.89 6.26 -10.15
CA TYR A 244 -8.90 5.23 -10.38
C TYR A 244 -9.52 5.21 -11.78
N ASN A 245 -9.29 6.23 -12.60
CA ASN A 245 -9.98 6.39 -13.88
C ASN A 245 -8.98 6.76 -14.97
N TYR A 246 -8.28 5.74 -15.43
CA TYR A 246 -7.02 5.95 -16.11
C TYR A 246 -6.96 5.15 -17.41
N PHE A 247 -7.83 5.52 -18.35
CA PHE A 247 -7.67 5.27 -19.80
C PHE A 247 -6.26 5.62 -20.32
N VAL A 248 -5.50 6.40 -19.55
CA VAL A 248 -4.14 6.82 -19.80
C VAL A 248 -3.08 5.69 -19.59
N TRP A 249 -3.27 4.59 -18.82
CA TRP A 249 -2.18 3.65 -18.36
C TRP A 249 -2.25 2.32 -19.13
N LYS A 250 -3.29 2.12 -19.94
CA LYS A 250 -3.37 0.97 -20.84
C LYS A 250 -2.13 1.03 -21.77
N PRO A 251 -1.45 -0.10 -22.03
CA PRO A 251 -0.23 -0.10 -22.84
C PRO A 251 -0.51 0.49 -24.23
N PHE A 252 0.42 1.33 -24.71
CA PHE A 252 0.40 1.83 -26.08
C PHE A 252 0.98 0.78 -27.02
N ASP A 253 0.15 0.29 -27.91
CA ASP A 253 0.49 -0.44 -29.11
C ASP A 253 0.38 0.53 -30.31
N PRO A 254 1.50 0.87 -30.97
CA PRO A 254 1.49 1.76 -32.13
C PRO A 254 0.68 1.22 -33.31
N ASN A 255 0.30 -0.06 -33.31
CA ASN A 255 -0.55 -0.68 -34.34
C ASN A 255 -2.04 -0.72 -33.95
N VAL A 256 -2.40 -0.33 -32.72
CA VAL A 256 -3.79 -0.28 -32.23
C VAL A 256 -4.01 1.10 -31.61
N PRO A 257 -4.52 2.10 -32.36
CA PRO A 257 -4.69 3.47 -31.86
C PRO A 257 -5.57 3.60 -30.59
N GLU A 258 -6.44 2.62 -30.31
CA GLU A 258 -7.29 2.52 -29.11
C GLU A 258 -6.63 1.76 -27.93
N SER A 259 -5.39 1.31 -28.10
CA SER A 259 -4.54 0.89 -27.00
C SER A 259 -4.04 2.17 -26.31
N GLY A 260 -4.23 2.27 -25.00
CA GLY A 260 -4.06 3.54 -24.28
C GLY A 260 -2.64 4.10 -24.40
N ARG A 261 -2.39 5.29 -23.84
CA ARG A 261 -1.18 6.06 -24.18
C ARG A 261 -0.03 5.95 -23.19
N GLY A 262 -0.11 5.12 -22.14
CA GLY A 262 0.88 5.08 -21.05
C GLY A 262 1.04 6.43 -20.30
N ALA A 263 2.14 6.63 -19.55
CA ALA A 263 2.37 7.92 -18.84
C ALA A 263 2.48 9.13 -19.79
N LEU A 264 2.65 8.91 -21.10
CA LEU A 264 2.64 9.96 -22.10
C LEU A 264 1.31 10.70 -22.16
N ALA A 265 0.17 10.10 -21.84
CA ALA A 265 -1.08 10.85 -22.01
C ALA A 265 -1.28 11.96 -20.96
N LEU A 266 -0.47 12.01 -19.90
CA LEU A 266 -0.39 13.16 -19.00
C LEU A 266 0.56 14.26 -19.52
N THR A 267 1.33 14.00 -20.58
CA THR A 267 2.49 14.80 -21.01
C THR A 267 2.67 14.97 -22.51
N TYR A 268 1.87 14.33 -23.38
CA TYR A 268 2.09 14.28 -24.83
C TYR A 268 2.09 15.67 -25.47
N ASP A 269 1.36 16.63 -24.86
CA ASP A 269 1.43 18.07 -25.17
C ASP A 269 1.82 18.93 -23.95
N GLY A 270 2.54 18.37 -22.98
CA GLY A 270 3.06 19.09 -21.81
C GLY A 270 2.02 19.48 -20.75
N GLY A 271 0.82 18.89 -20.78
CA GLY A 271 -0.31 19.34 -19.98
C GLY A 271 -0.90 20.60 -20.61
N ARG A 272 -1.99 20.42 -21.37
CA ARG A 272 -2.60 21.46 -22.22
C ARG A 272 -2.90 22.77 -21.48
N THR A 273 -3.17 22.69 -20.18
CA THR A 273 -3.46 23.84 -19.31
C THR A 273 -2.68 23.71 -18.01
N GLN A 274 -2.46 24.85 -17.34
CA GLN A 274 -1.84 24.88 -16.02
C GLN A 274 -2.60 24.01 -14.99
N GLU A 275 -3.93 23.90 -15.13
CA GLU A 275 -4.74 23.02 -14.27
C GLU A 275 -4.40 21.55 -14.50
N GLN A 276 -4.30 21.08 -15.76
CA GLN A 276 -3.91 19.69 -16.04
C GLN A 276 -2.48 19.38 -15.55
N VAL A 277 -1.55 20.34 -15.68
CA VAL A 277 -0.19 20.20 -15.13
C VAL A 277 -0.23 20.07 -13.60
N THR A 278 -1.02 20.91 -12.94
CA THR A 278 -1.19 20.87 -11.48
C THR A 278 -1.80 19.54 -11.02
N ILE A 279 -2.82 19.03 -11.72
CA ILE A 279 -3.43 17.73 -11.41
C ILE A 279 -2.38 16.62 -11.56
N ASN A 280 -1.69 16.55 -12.71
CA ASN A 280 -0.66 15.55 -12.97
C ASN A 280 0.45 15.57 -11.91
N GLN A 281 0.96 16.76 -11.56
CA GLN A 281 1.99 16.88 -10.53
C GLN A 281 1.53 16.31 -9.18
N ASN A 282 0.28 16.55 -8.78
CA ASN A 282 -0.25 16.04 -7.51
C ASN A 282 -0.54 14.53 -7.56
N VAL A 283 -0.93 14.00 -8.72
CA VAL A 283 -0.99 12.56 -8.97
C VAL A 283 0.40 11.96 -8.79
N MET A 284 1.46 12.52 -9.39
CA MET A 284 2.84 12.01 -9.21
C MET A 284 3.32 12.13 -7.76
N ASN A 285 2.95 13.20 -7.06
CA ASN A 285 3.24 13.35 -5.64
C ASN A 285 2.56 12.24 -4.80
N TYR A 286 1.32 11.87 -5.15
CA TYR A 286 0.63 10.74 -4.50
C TYR A 286 1.39 9.43 -4.70
N HIS A 287 1.89 9.15 -5.90
CA HIS A 287 2.69 7.95 -6.18
C HIS A 287 3.96 7.92 -5.33
N SER A 288 4.73 9.01 -5.36
CA SER A 288 5.94 9.17 -4.55
C SER A 288 5.67 8.99 -3.07
N TRP A 289 4.62 9.62 -2.55
CA TRP A 289 4.21 9.51 -1.15
C TRP A 289 3.78 8.09 -0.79
N SER A 290 2.96 7.46 -1.63
CA SER A 290 2.44 6.11 -1.39
C SER A 290 3.55 5.05 -1.33
N LEU A 291 4.59 5.23 -2.14
CA LEU A 291 5.74 4.33 -2.25
C LEU A 291 6.90 4.72 -1.32
N GLY A 292 6.86 5.90 -0.70
CA GLY A 292 7.96 6.44 0.11
C GLY A 292 9.24 6.68 -0.68
N VAL A 293 9.13 7.11 -1.95
CA VAL A 293 10.27 7.35 -2.84
C VAL A 293 10.19 8.75 -3.47
N GLY A 294 11.34 9.30 -3.85
CA GLY A 294 11.40 10.54 -4.61
C GLY A 294 11.18 10.36 -6.11
N CYS A 295 11.01 11.46 -6.84
CA CYS A 295 10.76 11.45 -8.30
C CYS A 295 11.87 10.73 -9.09
N THR A 296 13.11 10.82 -8.61
CA THR A 296 14.30 10.19 -9.23
C THR A 296 14.34 8.67 -9.09
N PHE A 297 13.37 8.07 -8.40
CA PHE A 297 13.20 6.62 -8.36
C PHE A 297 12.73 6.05 -9.72
N CYS A 298 11.92 6.82 -10.46
CA CYS A 298 11.37 6.44 -11.76
C CYS A 298 11.80 7.39 -12.90
N HIS A 299 12.12 8.66 -12.61
CA HIS A 299 12.33 9.68 -13.63
C HIS A 299 13.73 10.30 -13.59
N ASN A 300 14.15 10.85 -14.74
CA ASN A 300 15.19 11.88 -14.78
C ASN A 300 14.49 13.24 -14.77
N SER A 301 14.72 14.08 -13.76
CA SER A 301 14.04 15.38 -13.65
C SER A 301 14.40 16.37 -14.76
N ARG A 302 15.49 16.12 -15.52
CA ARG A 302 15.82 16.89 -16.72
C ARG A 302 14.92 16.55 -17.92
N ASN A 303 14.28 15.38 -17.89
CA ASN A 303 13.37 14.91 -18.94
C ASN A 303 12.44 13.82 -18.40
N PHE A 304 11.26 14.21 -17.88
CA PHE A 304 10.28 13.28 -17.31
C PHE A 304 9.71 12.27 -18.33
N VAL A 305 9.67 12.65 -19.61
CA VAL A 305 9.12 11.85 -20.73
C VAL A 305 10.16 11.00 -21.45
N GLY A 306 11.45 11.15 -21.12
CA GLY A 306 12.56 10.57 -21.89
C GLY A 306 12.48 9.05 -22.12
N TYR A 307 11.86 8.30 -21.21
CA TYR A 307 11.67 6.85 -21.33
C TYR A 307 10.65 6.41 -22.39
N GLU A 308 9.78 7.31 -22.83
CA GLU A 308 8.61 6.97 -23.63
C GLU A 308 8.72 7.40 -25.10
N LEU A 309 9.76 8.18 -25.42
CA LEU A 309 9.95 8.78 -26.74
C LEU A 309 11.11 8.13 -27.54
N ASP A 310 11.97 7.30 -26.94
CA ASP A 310 13.12 6.66 -27.63
C ASP A 310 13.65 5.37 -26.95
N THR A 311 14.36 4.51 -27.70
CA THR A 311 15.04 3.32 -27.17
C THR A 311 16.21 3.70 -26.26
N ALA A 312 16.05 3.62 -24.94
CA ALA A 312 17.05 3.50 -23.85
C ALA A 312 18.37 4.34 -23.85
N SER A 313 18.69 5.11 -24.88
CA SER A 313 19.97 5.78 -25.12
C SER A 313 20.13 7.07 -24.30
N ASN A 314 19.06 7.53 -23.66
CA ASN A 314 19.02 8.69 -22.76
C ASN A 314 18.95 8.31 -21.26
N ILE A 315 19.06 7.01 -20.93
CA ILE A 315 18.94 6.49 -19.57
C ILE A 315 20.33 6.15 -19.04
N SER A 316 20.82 6.90 -18.06
CA SER A 316 22.11 6.58 -17.39
C SER A 316 22.00 5.39 -16.42
N ASN A 317 20.78 5.04 -15.99
CA ASN A 317 20.54 3.94 -15.05
C ASN A 317 19.28 3.11 -15.44
N PRO A 318 19.44 1.88 -15.95
CA PRO A 318 18.34 0.99 -16.33
C PRO A 318 17.32 0.72 -15.20
N LEU A 319 17.71 0.85 -13.93
CA LEU A 319 16.84 0.64 -12.77
C LEU A 319 15.63 1.57 -12.76
N TYR A 320 15.79 2.82 -13.20
CA TYR A 320 14.70 3.78 -13.27
C TYR A 320 13.62 3.35 -14.25
N GLY A 321 14.02 2.81 -15.41
CA GLY A 321 13.10 2.25 -16.40
C GLY A 321 12.33 1.07 -15.84
N TYR A 322 12.99 0.14 -15.14
CA TYR A 322 12.32 -0.98 -14.50
C TYR A 322 11.31 -0.53 -13.43
N ASN A 323 11.68 0.45 -12.59
CA ASN A 323 10.79 0.99 -11.58
C ASN A 323 9.57 1.68 -12.20
N LYS A 324 9.76 2.45 -13.29
CA LYS A 324 8.67 3.09 -14.02
C LYS A 324 7.71 2.05 -14.61
N LEU A 325 8.22 1.04 -15.32
CA LEU A 325 7.40 -0.04 -15.89
C LEU A 325 6.63 -0.80 -14.80
N LYS A 326 7.29 -1.09 -13.68
CA LYS A 326 6.65 -1.73 -12.52
C LYS A 326 5.51 -0.86 -11.97
N ALA A 327 5.73 0.44 -11.81
CA ALA A 327 4.69 1.37 -11.35
C ALA A 327 3.50 1.42 -12.33
N THR A 328 3.76 1.48 -13.63
CA THR A 328 2.70 1.45 -14.67
C THR A 328 1.86 0.17 -14.58
N ARG A 329 2.48 -1.01 -14.37
CA ARG A 329 1.75 -2.27 -14.19
C ARG A 329 0.92 -2.28 -12.90
N MET A 330 1.41 -1.68 -11.81
CA MET A 330 0.63 -1.54 -10.57
C MET A 330 -0.55 -0.57 -10.71
N LEU A 331 -0.51 0.35 -11.66
CA LEU A 331 -1.64 1.24 -11.93
C LEU A 331 -2.70 0.59 -12.82
N GLN A 332 -2.29 -0.35 -13.67
CA GLN A 332 -3.25 -1.24 -14.35
C GLN A 332 -3.98 -2.11 -13.32
N LEU A 333 -3.26 -2.59 -12.29
CA LEU A 333 -3.87 -3.31 -11.18
C LEU A 333 -4.92 -2.46 -10.45
N THR A 334 -4.65 -1.20 -10.10
CA THR A 334 -5.67 -0.36 -9.40
C THR A 334 -6.93 -0.12 -10.25
N THR A 335 -6.76 -0.01 -11.57
CA THR A 335 -7.89 0.11 -12.51
C THR A 335 -8.70 -1.18 -12.54
N TRP A 336 -8.02 -2.30 -12.76
CA TRP A 336 -8.65 -3.62 -12.77
C TRP A 336 -9.37 -3.93 -11.45
N LEU A 337 -8.77 -3.57 -10.31
CA LEU A 337 -9.35 -3.72 -8.99
C LEU A 337 -10.68 -2.98 -8.89
N LYS A 338 -10.75 -1.72 -9.33
CA LYS A 338 -11.98 -0.94 -9.32
C LYS A 338 -13.06 -1.54 -10.23
N GLU A 339 -12.69 -1.93 -11.45
CA GLU A 339 -13.64 -2.48 -12.44
C GLU A 339 -14.21 -3.84 -12.03
N ASN A 340 -13.42 -4.66 -11.33
CA ASN A 340 -13.81 -6.00 -10.89
C ASN A 340 -14.17 -6.03 -9.38
N TRP A 341 -14.24 -4.88 -8.71
CA TRP A 341 -14.36 -4.86 -7.24
C TRP A 341 -15.64 -5.53 -6.73
N THR A 342 -16.72 -5.39 -7.51
CA THR A 342 -18.03 -5.98 -7.21
C THR A 342 -18.07 -7.49 -7.47
N SER A 343 -17.27 -8.02 -8.41
CA SER A 343 -17.22 -9.47 -8.70
C SER A 343 -16.58 -10.27 -7.57
N TYR A 344 -15.71 -9.65 -6.78
CA TYR A 344 -15.11 -10.27 -5.58
C TYR A 344 -15.96 -10.11 -4.32
N GLY A 345 -17.23 -9.70 -4.43
CA GLY A 345 -18.18 -9.69 -3.31
C GLY A 345 -17.69 -8.90 -2.09
N SER A 346 -17.03 -7.77 -2.33
CA SER A 346 -16.72 -6.81 -1.28
C SER A 346 -18.02 -6.36 -0.61
N ILE A 347 -17.99 -6.12 0.70
CA ILE A 347 -19.20 -5.77 1.44
C ILE A 347 -19.51 -4.28 1.19
N PRO A 348 -20.63 -3.94 0.53
CA PRO A 348 -21.00 -2.56 0.25
C PRO A 348 -21.40 -1.81 1.53
N LYS A 349 -21.50 -0.49 1.39
CA LYS A 349 -22.08 0.44 2.37
C LYS A 349 -23.21 1.23 1.74
N ASP A 350 -24.25 1.49 2.52
CA ASP A 350 -25.40 2.30 2.08
C ASP A 350 -25.02 3.77 1.89
N ALA A 351 -24.04 4.25 2.64
CA ALA A 351 -23.47 5.58 2.52
C ALA A 351 -21.98 5.56 2.89
N ILE A 352 -21.25 6.60 2.48
CA ILE A 352 -19.90 6.85 3.01
C ILE A 352 -20.03 7.06 4.52
N PRO A 353 -19.38 6.24 5.37
CA PRO A 353 -19.50 6.38 6.81
C PRO A 353 -19.08 7.77 7.31
N SER A 354 -19.93 8.41 8.11
CA SER A 354 -19.61 9.70 8.76
C SER A 354 -18.46 9.55 9.76
N GLU A 355 -18.47 8.45 10.49
CA GLU A 355 -17.32 7.93 11.22
C GLU A 355 -16.58 6.95 10.32
N LEU A 356 -15.36 7.30 9.96
CA LEU A 356 -14.48 6.50 9.12
C LEU A 356 -13.97 5.26 9.90
N GLN A 357 -14.87 4.29 10.09
CA GLN A 357 -14.61 3.04 10.80
C GLN A 357 -13.48 2.26 10.13
N GLY A 358 -12.58 1.70 10.94
CA GLY A 358 -11.44 0.92 10.42
C GLY A 358 -10.32 1.77 9.79
N GLY A 359 -10.35 3.09 9.98
CA GLY A 359 -9.27 4.00 9.58
C GLY A 359 -9.32 4.44 8.11
N ALA A 360 -10.28 4.00 7.30
CA ALA A 360 -10.33 4.36 5.88
C ALA A 360 -10.75 5.82 5.66
N SER A 361 -9.99 6.59 4.88
CA SER A 361 -10.41 7.93 4.44
C SER A 361 -11.73 7.90 3.63
N ARG A 362 -12.59 8.93 3.73
CA ARG A 362 -13.83 9.08 2.90
C ARG A 362 -13.56 8.93 1.41
N PHE A 363 -12.36 9.31 1.00
CA PHE A 363 -11.87 9.28 -0.37
C PHE A 363 -11.52 7.88 -0.87
N SER A 364 -11.45 6.90 0.03
CA SER A 364 -11.28 5.49 -0.34
C SER A 364 -12.59 4.86 -0.80
N TYR A 365 -13.72 5.56 -0.62
CA TYR A 365 -15.03 5.06 -1.03
C TYR A 365 -15.37 5.51 -2.45
N GLN A 366 -15.89 4.57 -3.24
CA GLN A 366 -16.33 4.79 -4.61
C GLN A 366 -17.78 4.33 -4.76
N LEU A 367 -18.57 5.08 -5.53
CA LEU A 367 -19.92 4.67 -5.91
C LEU A 367 -19.83 3.75 -7.14
N ILE A 368 -20.19 2.48 -6.97
CA ILE A 368 -20.20 1.47 -8.03
C ILE A 368 -21.58 0.80 -8.00
N ASP A 369 -22.28 0.77 -9.13
CA ASP A 369 -23.62 0.17 -9.27
C ASP A 369 -24.64 0.62 -8.20
N GLY A 370 -24.55 1.87 -7.77
CA GLY A 370 -25.46 2.46 -6.79
C GLY A 370 -25.12 2.19 -5.32
N GLN A 371 -24.01 1.50 -5.02
CA GLN A 371 -23.54 1.26 -3.66
C GLN A 371 -22.13 1.80 -3.42
N TYR A 372 -21.80 2.12 -2.17
CA TYR A 372 -20.47 2.61 -1.81
C TYR A 372 -19.55 1.46 -1.41
N TYR A 373 -18.39 1.39 -2.05
CA TYR A 373 -17.36 0.40 -1.75
C TYR A 373 -16.08 1.09 -1.33
N ASN A 374 -15.40 0.54 -0.31
CA ASN A 374 -14.04 0.93 0.02
C ASN A 374 -13.08 0.21 -0.94
N VAL A 375 -12.49 0.97 -1.87
CA VAL A 375 -11.65 0.44 -2.96
C VAL A 375 -10.17 0.70 -2.64
N PRO A 376 -9.28 -0.27 -2.87
CA PRO A 376 -7.85 -0.13 -2.61
C PRO A 376 -7.13 0.73 -3.68
N GLY A 377 -6.15 1.51 -3.23
CA GLY A 377 -5.19 2.20 -4.10
C GLY A 377 -3.74 1.89 -3.75
N CYS A 378 -2.79 2.65 -4.29
CA CYS A 378 -1.36 2.40 -4.08
C CYS A 378 -0.99 2.39 -2.60
N TYR A 379 -1.42 3.41 -1.85
CA TYR A 379 -1.11 3.53 -0.43
C TYR A 379 -1.69 2.39 0.42
N THR A 380 -2.84 1.83 0.00
CA THR A 380 -3.52 0.75 0.74
C THR A 380 -2.59 -0.41 1.04
N CYS A 381 -1.76 -0.79 0.06
CA CYS A 381 -0.82 -1.89 0.23
C CYS A 381 0.61 -1.38 0.51
N HIS A 382 1.03 -0.26 -0.09
CA HIS A 382 2.41 0.22 0.01
C HIS A 382 2.71 1.01 1.29
N ARG A 383 1.77 1.78 1.83
CA ARG A 383 1.92 2.53 3.10
C ARG A 383 3.26 3.27 3.28
N GLY A 384 3.76 3.90 2.23
CA GLY A 384 5.02 4.65 2.25
C GLY A 384 6.26 3.77 2.07
N VAL A 385 6.14 2.55 1.53
CA VAL A 385 7.27 1.71 1.14
C VAL A 385 7.08 1.12 -0.27
N SER A 386 8.17 1.11 -1.06
CA SER A 386 8.13 0.70 -2.47
C SER A 386 7.81 -0.79 -2.68
N VAL A 387 8.03 -1.62 -1.66
CA VAL A 387 7.58 -3.00 -1.59
C VAL A 387 6.79 -3.14 -0.28
N PRO A 388 5.52 -3.58 -0.31
CA PRO A 388 4.72 -3.72 0.90
C PRO A 388 5.42 -4.59 1.96
N LYS A 389 5.48 -4.12 3.21
CA LYS A 389 6.12 -4.84 4.32
C LYS A 389 5.50 -6.21 4.60
N ALA A 390 4.23 -6.36 4.25
CA ALA A 390 3.46 -7.57 4.44
C ALA A 390 3.31 -8.39 3.16
N ALA A 391 4.08 -8.09 2.10
CA ALA A 391 4.20 -9.03 0.98
C ALA A 391 4.98 -10.27 1.44
N ILE A 392 4.54 -11.46 1.02
CA ILE A 392 5.24 -12.71 1.33
C ILE A 392 6.37 -12.90 0.33
N ASN A 393 7.61 -12.95 0.80
CA ASN A 393 8.75 -13.28 -0.05
C ASN A 393 9.06 -14.77 -0.02
N GLN A 394 8.91 -15.46 -1.15
CA GLN A 394 9.22 -16.89 -1.30
C GLN A 394 10.66 -17.26 -0.99
N THR A 395 11.64 -16.38 -1.25
CA THR A 395 13.06 -16.68 -0.97
C THR A 395 13.37 -16.69 0.53
N ALA A 396 12.48 -16.14 1.35
CA ALA A 396 12.61 -16.12 2.81
C ALA A 396 11.92 -17.31 3.50
N ILE A 397 11.28 -18.21 2.74
CA ILE A 397 10.54 -19.34 3.31
C ILE A 397 11.42 -20.60 3.30
N PRO A 398 11.59 -21.31 4.44
CA PRO A 398 12.32 -22.57 4.50
C PRO A 398 11.75 -23.62 3.53
N ALA A 399 12.60 -24.40 2.86
CA ALA A 399 12.20 -25.34 1.80
C ALA A 399 11.13 -26.39 2.20
N GLY A 400 10.94 -26.66 3.50
CA GLY A 400 9.89 -27.55 4.02
C GLY A 400 8.55 -26.88 4.32
N ASP A 401 8.54 -25.55 4.48
CA ASP A 401 7.34 -24.73 4.77
C ASP A 401 6.89 -23.90 3.55
N ALA A 402 7.78 -23.76 2.56
CA ALA A 402 7.68 -22.94 1.36
C ALA A 402 6.71 -23.51 0.31
N GLY A 403 5.43 -23.58 0.61
CA GLY A 403 4.54 -24.25 -0.34
C GLY A 403 3.08 -24.17 -0.01
N ILE A 404 2.77 -24.81 1.11
CA ILE A 404 1.40 -25.27 1.32
C ILE A 404 0.76 -24.49 2.46
N VAL A 405 1.54 -24.15 3.49
CA VAL A 405 1.01 -23.54 4.73
C VAL A 405 1.19 -22.03 4.76
N VAL A 406 2.32 -21.49 4.25
CA VAL A 406 2.62 -20.04 4.31
C VAL A 406 1.76 -19.24 3.32
N LEU A 407 1.84 -19.59 2.03
CA LEU A 407 0.93 -19.09 1.00
C LEU A 407 0.54 -20.27 0.12
N PRO A 408 -0.72 -20.72 0.16
CA PRO A 408 -1.21 -21.85 -0.64
C PRO A 408 -0.84 -21.73 -2.12
N PRO A 409 -0.51 -22.85 -2.82
CA PRO A 409 -0.07 -22.80 -4.20
C PRO A 409 -1.08 -22.11 -5.14
N ILE A 410 -2.36 -22.37 -4.94
CA ILE A 410 -3.45 -21.79 -5.74
C ILE A 410 -3.54 -20.25 -5.61
N LEU A 411 -2.98 -19.67 -4.56
CA LEU A 411 -2.97 -18.21 -4.36
C LEU A 411 -1.74 -17.52 -4.95
N ARG A 412 -0.77 -18.29 -5.48
CA ARG A 412 0.47 -17.76 -6.05
C ARG A 412 0.30 -17.33 -7.51
N GLY A 413 -0.81 -17.69 -8.15
CA GLY A 413 -1.02 -17.35 -9.54
C GLY A 413 -0.16 -18.14 -10.51
N THR A 414 0.05 -19.44 -10.26
CA THR A 414 0.52 -20.35 -11.31
C THR A 414 -0.57 -20.47 -12.39
N PRO A 415 -0.22 -20.43 -13.69
CA PRO A 415 -1.17 -20.64 -14.78
C PRO A 415 -1.86 -22.00 -14.74
#